data_AF-A0A9D1W3H0-F1
#
_entry.id   AF-A0A9D1W3H0-F1
#
_cell.length_a   1.000
_cell.length_b   1.000
_cell.length_c   1.000
_cell.angle_alpha   90.00
_cell.angle_beta   90.00
_cell.angle_gamma   90.00
#
_symmetry.space_group_name_H-M   'P 1'
#
loop_
_entity.id
_entity.type
_entity.pdbx_description
1 polymer ?
#
loop_
_entity_poly.entity_id
_entity_poly.type
_entity_poly.pdbx_seq_one_letter_code
_entity_poly.pdbx_strand_id
1 'polypeptide(L)' 'MCRELEELYQMGMMDGKAEGRNEGIAEGERMAKKEMVFSLAEIELPVEKIAELVKVSVQQVQEWLTGSPNPAR' A
#
# COMPACT_ATOMS: atom_id res chain seq x y z
N MET A 1 6.41 -13.51 -38.52
CA MET A 1 6.60 -12.65 -37.34
C MET A 1 8.08 -12.44 -37.17
N CYS A 2 8.54 -11.21 -36.89
CA CYS A 2 9.96 -10.96 -36.65
C CYS A 2 10.35 -11.50 -35.27
N ARG A 3 11.42 -12.28 -35.21
CA ARG A 3 11.93 -12.88 -33.97
C ARG A 3 12.21 -11.83 -32.88
N GLU A 4 12.78 -10.70 -33.28
CA GLU A 4 13.08 -9.56 -32.41
C GLU A 4 11.80 -8.98 -31.77
N LEU A 5 10.69 -8.95 -32.51
CA LEU A 5 9.40 -8.46 -32.00
C LEU A 5 8.80 -9.42 -30.97
N GLU A 6 8.95 -10.73 -31.18
CA GLU A 6 8.50 -11.75 -30.23
C GLU A 6 9.30 -11.69 -28.93
N GLU A 7 10.62 -11.50 -29.03
CA GLU A 7 11.51 -11.35 -27.88
C GLU A 7 11.16 -10.08 -27.06
N LEU A 8 10.92 -8.95 -27.72
CA LEU A 8 10.47 -7.71 -27.05
C LEU A 8 9.11 -7.88 -26.36
N TYR A 9 8.16 -8.56 -27.00
CA TYR A 9 6.85 -8.81 -26.40
C TYR A 9 6.94 -9.70 -25.15
N GLN A 10 7.77 -10.75 -25.20
CA GLN A 10 8.01 -11.62 -24.06
C GLN A 10 8.68 -10.88 -22.90
N MET A 11 9.68 -10.04 -23.21
CA MET A 11 10.35 -9.19 -22.23
C MET A 11 9.36 -8.25 -21.54
N GLY A 12 8.56 -7.52 -22.32
CA GLY A 12 7.54 -6.62 -21.77
C GLY A 12 6.49 -7.33 -20.92
N MET A 13 6.08 -8.55 -21.29
CA MET A 13 5.18 -9.36 -20.45
C MET A 13 5.84 -9.80 -19.13
N MET A 14 7.12 -10.14 -19.16
CA MET A 14 7.86 -10.53 -17.95
C MET A 14 8.02 -9.35 -17.00
N ASP A 15 8.41 -8.19 -17.55
CA ASP A 15 8.58 -6.95 -16.79
C ASP A 15 7.26 -6.51 -16.17
N GLY A 16 6.18 -6.45 -16.97
CA GLY A 16 4.87 -6.07 -16.47
C GLY A 16 4.31 -7.02 -15.40
N LYS A 17 4.60 -8.33 -15.49
CA LYS A 17 4.24 -9.28 -14.43
C LYS A 17 5.06 -9.07 -13.16
N ALA A 18 6.34 -8.74 -13.28
CA ALA A 18 7.21 -8.47 -12.15
C ALA A 18 6.80 -7.17 -11.44
N GLU A 19 6.56 -6.11 -12.21
CA GLU A 19 6.08 -4.82 -11.72
C GLU A 19 4.73 -4.96 -11.02
N GLY A 20 3.73 -5.55 -11.69
CA GLY A 20 2.40 -5.73 -11.10
C GLY A 20 2.40 -6.59 -9.84
N ARG A 21 3.29 -7.59 -9.74
CA ARG A 21 3.47 -8.35 -8.49
C ARG A 21 4.04 -7.47 -7.38
N ASN A 22 5.07 -6.68 -7.66
CA ASN A 22 5.70 -5.81 -6.67
C ASN A 22 4.72 -4.73 -6.18
N GLU A 23 4.01 -4.08 -7.10
CA GLU A 23 2.97 -3.09 -6.77
C GLU A 23 1.85 -3.70 -5.93
N GLY A 24 1.36 -4.88 -6.33
CA GLY A 24 0.31 -5.58 -5.60
C GLY A 24 0.72 -5.96 -4.18
N ILE A 25 1.96 -6.43 -3.98
CA ILE A 25 2.50 -6.72 -2.64
C ILE A 25 2.58 -5.43 -1.81
N ALA A 26 3.15 -4.36 -2.36
CA ALA A 26 3.30 -3.09 -1.66
C ALA A 26 1.95 -2.50 -1.24
N GLU A 27 0.96 -2.51 -2.13
CA GLU A 27 -0.39 -2.02 -1.85
C GLU A 27 -1.11 -2.89 -0.82
N GLY A 28 -0.96 -4.22 -0.92
CA GLY A 28 -1.51 -5.16 0.07
C GLY A 28 -0.95 -4.93 1.47
N GLU A 29 0.38 -4.79 1.60
CA GLU A 29 1.03 -4.49 2.88
C GLU A 29 0.57 -3.14 3.44
N ARG A 30 0.44 -2.11 2.59
CA ARG A 30 -0.03 -0.79 2.98
C ARG A 30 -1.47 -0.83 3.48
N MET A 31 -2.35 -1.55 2.80
CA MET A 31 -3.76 -1.70 3.19
C MET A 31 -3.91 -2.46 4.51
N ALA A 32 -3.18 -3.56 4.68
CA ALA A 32 -3.19 -4.33 5.94
C ALA A 32 -2.70 -3.49 7.14
N LYS A 33 -1.65 -2.69 6.95
CA LYS A 33 -1.18 -1.76 7.99
C LYS A 33 -2.22 -0.68 8.30
N LYS A 34 -2.87 -0.12 7.27
CA LYS A 34 -3.90 0.91 7.45
C LYS A 34 -5.12 0.36 8.21
N GLU A 35 -5.56 -0.84 7.90
CA GLU A 35 -6.64 -1.53 8.63
C GLU A 35 -6.28 -1.74 10.11
N MET A 36 -5.06 -2.23 10.38
CA MET A 36 -4.55 -2.38 11.75
C MET A 36 -4.53 -1.05 12.52
N VAL A 37 -4.15 0.06 11.86
CA VAL A 37 -4.19 1.40 12.47
C VAL A 37 -5.61 1.76 12.92
N PHE A 38 -6.62 1.52 12.08
CA PHE A 38 -8.01 1.80 12.45
C PHE A 38 -8.48 0.90 13.60
N SER A 39 -8.23 -0.42 13.55
CA SER A 39 -8.62 -1.34 14.63
C SER A 39 -7.98 -0.98 15.97
N LEU A 40 -6.72 -0.53 15.98
CA LEU A 40 -6.04 -0.08 17.20
C LEU A 40 -6.56 1.29 17.67
N ALA A 41 -6.92 2.19 16.76
CA ALA A 41 -7.52 3.47 17.10
C ALA A 41 -8.94 3.32 17.66
N GLU A 42 -9.71 2.32 17.21
CA GLU A 42 -11.06 2.00 17.73
C GLU A 42 -11.04 1.60 19.22
N ILE A 43 -9.95 0.98 19.69
CA ILE A 43 -9.73 0.68 21.11
C ILE A 43 -8.95 1.79 21.84
N GLU A 44 -8.96 2.99 21.27
CA GLU A 44 -8.41 4.23 21.84
C GLU A 44 -6.91 4.17 22.20
N LEU A 45 -6.10 3.39 21.46
CA LEU A 45 -4.65 3.46 21.64
C LEU A 45 -4.10 4.83 21.18
N PRO A 46 -3.07 5.36 21.85
CA PRO A 46 -2.41 6.59 21.44
C PRO A 46 -1.67 6.40 20.12
N VAL A 47 -1.68 7.44 19.27
CA VAL A 47 -1.13 7.45 17.91
C VAL A 47 0.34 7.03 17.88
N GLU A 48 1.13 7.44 18.88
CA GLU A 48 2.54 7.09 19.02
C GLU A 48 2.73 5.58 19.24
N LYS A 49 1.84 4.96 20.02
CA LYS A 49 1.89 3.51 20.27
C LYS A 49 1.41 2.71 19.07
N ILE A 50 0.41 3.21 18.35
CA ILE A 50 -0.04 2.62 17.09
C ILE A 50 1.09 2.63 16.06
N ALA A 51 1.78 3.76 15.91
CA ALA A 51 2.91 3.90 14.99
C ALA A 51 4.03 2.90 15.29
N GLU A 52 4.35 2.70 16.58
CA GLU A 52 5.31 1.70 17.05
C GLU A 52 4.89 0.27 16.70
N LEU A 53 3.63 -0.10 17.00
CA LEU A 53 3.11 -1.46 16.79
C LEU A 53 3.00 -1.82 15.30
N VAL A 54 2.54 -0.89 14.47
CA VAL A 54 2.34 -1.09 13.03
C VAL A 54 3.62 -0.84 12.22
N LYS A 55 4.68 -0.32 12.87
CA LYS A 55 5.97 0.03 12.27
C LYS A 55 5.82 1.00 11.09
N VAL A 56 5.12 2.10 11.36
CA VAL A 56 4.93 3.24 10.45
C VAL A 56 5.23 4.54 11.20
N SER A 57 5.32 5.66 10.49
CA SER A 57 5.54 6.95 11.15
C SER A 57 4.25 7.45 11.82
N VAL A 58 4.40 8.24 12.89
CA VAL A 58 3.28 8.92 13.55
C VAL A 58 2.50 9.77 12.56
N GLN A 59 3.21 10.48 11.67
CA GLN A 59 2.59 11.27 10.61
C GLN A 59 1.70 10.42 9.70
N GLN A 60 2.16 9.23 9.31
CA GLN A 60 1.39 8.34 8.44
C GLN A 60 0.15 7.77 9.13
N VAL A 61 0.24 7.48 10.44
CA VAL A 61 -0.93 7.13 11.26
C VAL A 61 -1.93 8.28 11.28
N GLN A 62 -1.48 9.51 11.53
CA GLN A 62 -2.33 10.69 11.53
C GLN A 62 -3.01 10.90 10.17
N GLU A 63 -2.25 10.84 9.07
CA GLU A 63 -2.78 10.97 7.71
C GLU A 63 -3.88 9.94 7.41
N TRP A 64 -3.73 8.70 7.88
CA TRP A 64 -4.75 7.67 7.71
C TRP A 64 -5.99 7.90 8.56
N LEU A 65 -5.82 8.35 9.81
CA LEU A 65 -6.93 8.57 10.75
C LEU A 65 -7.71 9.85 10.51
N THR A 66 -7.06 10.95 10.12
CA THR A 66 -7.75 12.21 9.83
C THR A 66 -8.54 12.14 8.52
N GLY A 67 -8.16 11.22 7.64
CA GLY A 67 -8.58 11.20 6.25
C GLY A 67 -8.12 12.47 5.53
N SER A 68 -7.88 12.40 4.23
CA SER A 68 -8.29 13.53 3.41
C SER A 68 -9.81 13.70 3.62
N PRO A 69 -10.34 14.93 3.81
CA PRO A 69 -11.79 15.11 3.88
C PRO A 69 -12.39 14.53 2.61
N ASN A 70 -13.26 13.55 2.75
CA ASN A 70 -14.12 13.13 1.66
C ASN A 70 -15.12 14.28 1.44
N PRO A 71 -15.08 15.05 0.33
CA PRO A 71 -16.02 16.15 0.11
C PRO A 71 -17.41 15.68 -0.33
N ALA A 72 -17.70 14.38 -0.31
CA ALA A 72 -18.99 13.83 -0.68
C ALA A 72 -19.70 13.24 0.55
N ARG A 73 -20.32 14.11 1.34
CA ARG A 73 -21.48 13.77 2.18
C ARG A 73 -22.66 14.64 1.76
#